data_AF-A0A1F3ZVZ3-F1
#
_entry.id   AF-A0A1F3ZVZ3-F1
#
_cell.length_a   1.000
_cell.length_b   1.000
_cell.length_c   1.000
_cell.angle_alpha   90.00
_cell.angle_beta   90.00
_cell.angle_gamma   90.00
#
_symmetry.space_group_name_H-M   'P 1'
#
loop_
_entity.id
_entity.type
_entity.pdbx_description
1 polymer ?
#
loop_
_entity_poly.entity_id
_entity_poly.type
_entity_poly.pdbx_seq_one_letter_code
_entity_poly.pdbx_strand_id
1 'polypeptide(L)'
;MTVSKDKLILNAPLAGKYSFVPKDIVSIEPISAFMTRGLKIRHRVKGYKENVEFLTFHDPQSVVDQIRSIGFPVTDFSNEK
;
A
#
# COMPACT_ATOMS: atom_id res chain seq x y z
N MET A 1 -4.69 -9.19 -2.37
CA MET A 1 -4.53 -7.90 -3.07
C MET A 1 -4.56 -8.16 -4.56
N THR A 2 -5.07 -7.23 -5.34
CA THR A 2 -4.98 -7.27 -6.81
C THR A 2 -4.41 -5.94 -7.28
N VAL A 3 -3.43 -5.97 -8.18
CA VAL A 3 -2.77 -4.78 -8.71
C VAL A 3 -2.67 -4.90 -10.23
N SER A 4 -3.07 -3.85 -10.93
CA SER A 4 -2.96 -3.66 -12.39
C SER A 4 -2.57 -2.20 -12.66
N LYS A 5 -2.19 -1.85 -13.89
CA LYS A 5 -1.78 -0.46 -14.22
C LYS A 5 -2.83 0.59 -13.84
N ASP A 6 -4.11 0.23 -13.84
CA ASP A 6 -5.21 1.15 -13.60
C ASP A 6 -5.71 1.13 -12.15
N LYS A 7 -5.52 0.02 -11.42
CA LYS A 7 -6.12 -0.16 -10.10
C LYS A 7 -5.27 -0.98 -9.14
N LEU A 8 -5.27 -0.53 -7.89
CA LEU A 8 -4.84 -1.27 -6.71
C LEU A 8 -6.08 -1.56 -5.86
N ILE A 9 -6.38 -2.85 -5.66
CA ILE A 9 -7.49 -3.32 -4.84
C ILE A 9 -6.95 -4.07 -3.63
N LEU A 10 -7.27 -3.56 -2.45
CA LEU A 10 -6.92 -4.16 -1.17
C LEU A 10 -8.18 -4.73 -0.55
N ASN A 11 -8.13 -6.02 -0.23
CA ASN A 11 -9.15 -6.67 0.58
C ASN A 11 -8.54 -6.83 1.98
N ALA A 12 -8.91 -5.95 2.91
CA ALA A 12 -8.50 -6.01 4.30
C ALA A 12 -9.67 -6.58 5.12
N PRO A 13 -9.61 -7.83 5.61
CA PRO A 13 -10.75 -8.48 6.26
C PRO A 13 -11.35 -7.68 7.42
N LEU A 14 -10.53 -6.89 8.13
CA LEU A 14 -10.93 -6.06 9.26
C LEU A 14 -11.26 -4.61 8.90
N ALA A 15 -10.76 -4.11 7.78
CA ALA A 15 -10.86 -2.70 7.41
C ALA A 15 -11.73 -2.47 6.16
N GLY A 16 -12.19 -3.53 5.48
CA GLY A 16 -13.00 -3.46 4.28
C GLY A 16 -12.20 -3.56 2.98
N LYS A 17 -12.87 -3.23 1.87
CA LYS A 17 -12.30 -3.25 0.53
C LYS A 17 -11.97 -1.84 0.07
N TYR A 18 -10.72 -1.61 -0.31
CA TYR A 18 -10.23 -0.33 -0.80
C TYR A 18 -9.83 -0.47 -2.27
N SER A 19 -10.15 0.55 -3.07
CA SER A 19 -9.76 0.64 -4.48
C SER A 19 -9.11 1.99 -4.73
N PHE A 20 -7.93 1.97 -5.33
CA PHE A 20 -7.17 3.16 -5.68
C PHE A 20 -6.80 3.12 -7.15
N VAL A 21 -6.85 4.26 -7.82
CA VAL A 21 -6.11 4.47 -9.07
C VAL A 21 -4.74 5.10 -8.73
N PRO A 22 -3.72 5.02 -9.62
CA PRO A 22 -2.38 5.52 -9.29
C PRO A 22 -2.35 6.97 -8.79
N LYS A 23 -3.18 7.85 -9.37
CA LYS A 23 -3.28 9.27 -8.96
C LYS A 23 -3.88 9.51 -7.58
N ASP A 24 -4.56 8.52 -7.01
CA ASP A 24 -5.15 8.63 -5.67
C ASP A 24 -4.07 8.47 -4.60
N ILE A 25 -3.00 7.74 -4.91
CA ILE A 25 -1.97 7.33 -3.97
C ILE A 25 -0.95 8.45 -3.81
N VAL A 26 -0.67 8.79 -2.56
CA VAL A 26 0.36 9.75 -2.17
C VAL A 26 1.66 9.02 -1.83
N SER A 27 1.58 7.96 -1.04
CA SER A 27 2.71 7.09 -0.72
C SER A 27 2.24 5.68 -0.37
N ILE A 28 3.14 4.72 -0.57
CA ILE A 28 3.01 3.33 -0.12
C ILE A 28 4.31 3.01 0.61
N GLU A 29 4.21 2.65 1.88
CA GLU A 29 5.35 2.42 2.77
C GLU A 29 5.25 1.02 3.38
N PRO A 30 6.34 0.23 3.43
CA PRO A 30 6.34 -1.05 4.12
C PRO A 30 6.24 -0.84 5.64
N ILE A 31 5.38 -1.62 6.29
CA ILE A 31 5.31 -1.73 7.75
C ILE A 31 5.90 -3.09 8.13
N SER A 32 6.91 -3.08 9.00
CA SER A 32 7.42 -4.27 9.65
C SER A 32 7.60 -3.99 11.14
N ALA A 33 6.61 -4.35 11.94
CA ALA A 33 6.66 -4.37 13.41
C ALA A 33 6.60 -5.83 13.91
N PHE A 34 7.01 -6.06 15.16
CA PHE A 34 7.24 -7.38 15.80
C PHE A 34 6.39 -8.56 15.29
N MET A 35 5.07 -8.39 15.21
CA MET A 35 4.14 -9.40 14.68
C MET A 35 3.27 -8.91 13.51
N THR A 36 3.54 -7.70 13.01
CA THR A 36 2.72 -7.01 12.02
C THR A 36 3.55 -6.67 10.80
N ARG A 37 3.26 -7.35 9.69
CA ARG A 37 3.83 -7.06 8.38
C ARG A 37 2.72 -6.54 7.47
N GLY A 38 2.99 -5.46 6.76
CA GLY A 38 1.96 -4.77 6.01
C GLY A 38 2.45 -3.61 5.17
N LEU A 39 1.50 -2.85 4.66
CA LEU A 39 1.72 -1.61 3.94
C LEU A 39 0.91 -0.51 4.60
N LYS A 40 1.51 0.67 4.73
CA LYS A 40 0.81 1.92 5.01
C LYS A 40 0.57 2.64 3.69
N ILE A 41 -0.67 2.98 3.39
CA ILE A 41 -1.03 3.63 2.13
C ILE A 41 -1.70 4.95 2.45
N ARG A 42 -1.05 6.04 2.05
CA ARG A 42 -1.60 7.40 2.13
C ARG A 42 -2.24 7.76 0.80
N HIS A 43 -3.44 8.32 0.83
CA HIS A 43 -4.19 8.60 -0.40
C HIS A 43 -5.06 9.87 -0.31
N ARG A 44 -5.68 10.25 -1.43
CA ARG A 44 -6.58 11.41 -1.55
C ARG A 44 -8.05 11.06 -1.76
N VAL A 45 -8.43 9.79 -1.70
CA VAL A 45 -9.83 9.34 -1.86
C VAL A 45 -10.70 9.89 -0.74
N LYS A 46 -11.74 10.66 -1.10
CA LYS A 46 -12.73 11.16 -0.13
C LYS A 46 -13.56 10.02 0.44
N GLY A 47 -13.82 10.07 1.75
CA GLY A 47 -14.64 9.07 2.45
C GLY A 47 -13.85 7.87 3.00
N TYR A 48 -12.55 7.77 2.70
CA TYR A 48 -11.64 6.83 3.35
C TYR A 48 -10.86 7.55 4.46
N LYS A 49 -10.38 6.79 5.44
CA LYS A 49 -9.37 7.30 6.39
C LYS A 49 -8.12 7.69 5.60
N GLU A 50 -7.43 8.76 5.99
CA GLU A 50 -6.25 9.26 5.25
C GLU A 50 -5.18 8.18 5.04
N ASN A 51 -5.02 7.29 6.02
CA ASN A 51 -4.11 6.17 5.98
C ASN A 51 -4.90 4.85 5.99
N VAL A 52 -4.57 3.97 5.07
CA VAL A 52 -5.05 2.59 5.01
C VAL A 52 -3.90 1.65 5.29
N GLU A 53 -4.07 0.81 6.31
CA GLU A 53 -3.12 -0.24 6.64
C GLU A 53 -3.58 -1.57 6.04
N PHE A 54 -2.70 -2.21 5.28
CA PHE A 54 -2.94 -3.50 4.66
C PHE A 54 -1.96 -4.53 5.20
N LEU A 55 -2.44 -5.49 5.98
CA LEU A 55 -1.63 -6.60 6.47
C LEU A 55 -1.36 -7.60 5.35
N THR A 56 -0.13 -8.12 5.31
CA THR A 56 0.30 -9.10 4.32
C THR A 56 1.14 -10.19 4.97
N PHE A 57 1.01 -11.42 4.48
CA PHE A 57 1.87 -12.55 4.86
C PHE A 57 3.18 -12.57 4.07
N HIS A 58 3.26 -11.79 3.00
CA HIS A 58 4.47 -11.64 2.20
C HIS A 58 5.44 -10.67 2.86
N ASP A 59 6.69 -10.69 2.40
CA ASP A 59 7.66 -9.66 2.75
C ASP A 59 7.14 -8.27 2.29
N PRO A 60 7.00 -7.27 3.19
CA PRO A 60 6.46 -5.96 2.84
C PRO A 60 7.19 -5.27 1.69
N GLN A 61 8.52 -5.35 1.65
CA GLN A 61 9.31 -4.70 0.61
C GLN A 61 9.04 -5.34 -0.75
N SER A 62 8.96 -6.67 -0.81
CA SER A 62 8.61 -7.40 -2.04
C SER A 62 7.23 -6.99 -2.59
N VAL A 63 6.26 -6.72 -1.71
CA VAL A 63 4.93 -6.24 -2.13
C VAL A 63 5.00 -4.81 -2.65
N VAL A 64 5.77 -3.94 -2.00
CA VAL A 64 6.03 -2.57 -2.45
C VAL A 64 6.67 -2.57 -3.85
N ASP A 65 7.68 -3.42 -4.07
CA ASP A 65 8.36 -3.56 -5.35
C ASP A 65 7.43 -4.02 -6.47
N GLN A 66 6.54 -4.97 -6.17
CA GLN A 66 5.52 -5.41 -7.11
C GLN A 66 4.59 -4.25 -7.51
N ILE A 67 4.09 -3.49 -6.53
CA ILE A 67 3.19 -2.36 -6.79
C ILE A 67 3.92 -1.27 -7.60
N ARG A 68 5.18 -0.98 -7.27
CA ARG A 68 6.04 -0.05 -8.02
C ARG A 68 6.23 -0.49 -9.47
N SER A 69 6.52 -1.77 -9.71
CA SER A 69 6.77 -2.30 -11.07
C SER A 69 5.56 -2.14 -12.01
N ILE A 70 4.36 -1.98 -11.46
CA ILE A 70 3.11 -1.83 -12.20
C ILE A 70 2.78 -0.35 -12.50
N GLY A 71 3.53 0.59 -11.90
CA GLY A 71 3.44 2.03 -12.18
C GLY A 71 2.76 2.87 -11.09
N PHE A 72 2.59 2.34 -9.89
CA PHE A 72 2.10 3.11 -8.74
C PHE A 72 3.22 3.93 -8.09
N PRO A 73 2.92 5.14 -7.59
CA PRO A 73 3.88 5.92 -6.84
C PRO A 73 4.18 5.23 -5.50
N VAL A 74 5.46 4.98 -5.27
CA VAL A 74 5.99 4.38 -4.05
C VAL A 74 7.08 5.30 -3.52
N THR A 75 7.07 5.56 -2.22
CA THR A 75 8.09 6.37 -1.55
C THR A 75 8.96 5.44 -0.72
N ASP A 76 10.20 5.21 -1.15
CA ASP A 76 11.18 4.42 -0.39
C ASP A 76 11.82 5.30 0.69
N PHE A 77 11.52 5.05 1.97
CA PHE A 77 12.36 5.52 3.06
C PHE A 77 13.45 4.48 3.34
N SER A 78 14.34 4.31 2.36
CA SER A 78 15.61 3.60 2.54
C SER A 78 16.72 4.63 2.46
N ASN A 79 17.36 4.91 3.60
CA ASN A 79 18.45 5.87 3.85
C ASN A 79 18.02 7.31 4.21
N GLU A 80 17.73 7.54 5.49
CA GLU A 80 18.60 8.46 6.23
C GLU A 80 19.54 7.59 7.05
N LYS A 81 20.82 7.61 6.67
CA LYS A 81 21.93 7.13 7.50
C LYS A 81 22.23 8.16 8.58
#